data_AF-A0A5N6ZJQ3-F1
#
_entry.id   AF-A0A5N6ZJQ3-F1
#
_cell.length_a   1.000
_cell.length_b   1.000
_cell.length_c   1.000
_cell.angle_alpha   90.00
_cell.angle_beta   90.00
_cell.angle_gamma   90.00
#
_symmetry.space_group_name_H-M   'P 1'
#
loop_
_entity.id
_entity.type
_entity.pdbx_description
1 polymer ?
#
loop_
_entity_poly.entity_id
_entity_poly.type
_entity_poly.pdbx_seq_one_letter_code
_entity_poly.pdbx_strand_id
1 'polypeptide(L)'
;MIGVTVTDIYPAYLGVPRDAVMPIFKMACRLRFMKPNVDTLLRHINTQLDHMIIAALIEAALRLLPPDNTPEGKERLQKKMKDAQLAENSFTHQIRAMGYRFFTESEQNEQNLQPTPDIRFLEPVSIHGKTYHWLEYKSYFGFKANPFIAKKTRKQLQRYMSALGPGAVVYRLGFETDHITIEGIQSFREAETLYFLSQQSRAKLSIK
;
A
#
# COMPACT_ATOMS: atom_id res chain seq x y z
N MET A 1 7.61 7.16 43.14
CA MET A 1 6.70 7.79 42.17
C MET A 1 6.91 7.12 40.83
N ILE A 2 5.85 6.55 40.29
CA ILE A 2 5.87 5.61 39.17
C ILE A 2 6.07 6.43 37.89
N GLY A 3 7.22 6.25 37.22
CA GLY A 3 7.50 6.88 35.94
C GLY A 3 6.60 6.27 34.87
N VAL A 4 5.57 7.01 34.47
CA VAL A 4 4.73 6.64 33.33
C VAL A 4 5.60 6.74 32.09
N THR A 5 6.04 5.59 31.56
CA THR A 5 6.57 5.51 30.20
C THR A 5 5.44 5.91 29.26
N VAL A 6 5.51 7.11 28.69
CA VAL A 6 4.66 7.49 27.57
C VAL A 6 5.02 6.54 26.43
N THR A 7 4.27 5.45 26.29
CA THR A 7 4.29 4.66 25.07
C THR A 7 3.74 5.57 23.99
N ASP A 8 4.59 5.97 23.04
CA ASP A 8 4.13 6.58 21.79
C ASP A 8 3.24 5.56 21.08
N ILE A 9 1.95 5.59 21.39
CA ILE A 9 0.94 4.81 20.70
C ILE A 9 0.72 5.52 19.37
N TYR A 10 1.45 5.08 18.35
CA TYR A 10 1.10 5.45 16.98
C TYR A 10 -0.33 4.93 16.74
N PRO A 11 -1.31 5.80 16.52
CA PRO A 11 -2.70 5.39 16.48
C PRO A 11 -2.89 4.40 15.34
N ALA A 12 -3.53 3.26 15.63
CA ALA A 12 -3.80 2.24 14.64
C ALA A 12 -4.69 2.82 13.54
N TYR A 13 -4.20 2.84 12.31
CA TYR A 13 -4.96 3.24 11.14
C TYR A 13 -5.86 2.08 10.71
N LEU A 14 -7.17 2.25 10.94
CA LEU A 14 -8.19 1.24 10.61
C LEU A 14 -8.68 1.32 9.15
N GLY A 15 -8.07 2.18 8.35
CA GLY A 15 -8.54 2.52 7.02
C GLY A 15 -9.56 3.65 6.98
N VAL A 16 -9.83 4.13 5.76
CA VAL A 16 -10.84 5.16 5.50
C VAL A 16 -12.22 4.49 5.35
N PRO A 17 -13.25 4.95 6.06
CA PRO A 17 -14.61 4.45 5.91
C PRO A 17 -15.13 4.54 4.47
N ARG A 18 -15.90 3.53 4.06
CA ARG A 18 -16.42 3.41 2.69
C ARG A 18 -17.36 4.55 2.31
N ASP A 19 -18.13 5.07 3.25
CA ASP A 19 -19.02 6.22 3.09
C ASP A 19 -18.28 7.53 2.81
N ALA A 20 -17.02 7.65 3.25
CA ALA A 20 -16.14 8.75 2.84
C ALA A 20 -15.52 8.51 1.44
N VAL A 21 -15.13 7.26 1.11
CA VAL A 21 -14.47 6.91 -0.16
C VAL A 21 -15.44 6.93 -1.35
N MET A 22 -16.62 6.33 -1.20
CA MET A 22 -17.52 6.04 -2.33
C MET A 22 -18.11 7.29 -3.00
N PRO A 23 -18.51 8.35 -2.30
CA PRO A 23 -18.99 9.58 -2.94
C PRO A 23 -17.94 10.20 -3.87
N ILE A 24 -16.68 10.21 -3.45
CA ILE A 24 -15.55 10.72 -4.23
C ILE A 24 -15.33 9.86 -5.48
N PHE A 25 -15.25 8.54 -5.31
CA PHE A 25 -15.06 7.63 -6.43
C PHE A 25 -16.23 7.68 -7.44
N LYS A 26 -17.48 7.75 -6.96
CA LYS A 26 -18.66 7.91 -7.83
C LYS A 26 -18.61 9.21 -8.61
N MET A 27 -18.24 10.31 -7.96
CA MET A 27 -18.10 11.60 -8.63
C MET A 27 -16.97 11.58 -9.66
N ALA A 28 -15.82 10.98 -9.33
CA ALA A 28 -14.71 10.79 -10.26
C ALA A 28 -15.14 9.98 -11.49
N CYS A 29 -15.89 8.89 -11.28
CA CYS A 29 -16.49 8.11 -12.36
C CYS A 29 -17.44 8.94 -13.22
N ARG A 30 -18.30 9.77 -12.63
CA ARG A 30 -19.22 10.66 -13.38
C ARG A 30 -18.46 11.63 -14.27
N LEU A 31 -17.36 12.20 -13.78
CA LEU A 31 -16.58 13.21 -14.47
C LEU A 31 -15.44 12.62 -15.33
N ARG A 32 -15.20 11.30 -15.33
CA ARG A 32 -13.98 10.70 -15.93
C ARG A 32 -13.71 11.09 -17.39
N PHE A 33 -14.75 11.32 -18.19
CA PHE A 33 -14.62 11.70 -19.60
C PHE A 33 -14.02 13.09 -19.83
N MET A 34 -14.11 14.00 -18.84
CA MET A 34 -13.47 15.32 -18.88
C MET A 34 -12.11 15.35 -18.17
N LYS A 35 -11.55 14.18 -17.80
CA LYS A 35 -10.25 14.04 -17.12
C LYS A 35 -10.12 14.97 -15.90
N PRO A 36 -10.96 14.81 -14.86
CA PRO A 36 -11.02 15.73 -13.73
C PRO A 36 -9.72 15.68 -12.92
N ASN A 37 -9.39 16.79 -12.26
CA ASN A 37 -8.36 16.84 -11.22
C ASN A 37 -9.02 17.01 -9.83
N VAL A 38 -8.20 17.14 -8.78
CA VAL A 38 -8.68 17.28 -7.40
C VAL A 38 -9.58 18.51 -7.26
N ASP A 39 -9.17 19.67 -7.78
CA ASP A 39 -9.95 20.91 -7.69
C ASP A 39 -11.31 20.81 -8.38
N THR A 40 -11.35 20.16 -9.56
CA THR A 40 -12.60 19.88 -10.27
C THR A 40 -13.54 19.04 -9.42
N LEU A 41 -13.03 18.05 -8.69
CA LEU A 41 -13.84 17.26 -7.78
C LEU A 41 -14.35 18.08 -6.60
N LEU A 42 -13.47 18.83 -5.93
CA LEU A 42 -13.79 19.59 -4.72
C LEU A 42 -14.86 20.67 -4.95
N ARG A 43 -15.05 21.14 -6.20
CA ARG A 43 -16.19 22.01 -6.57
C ARG A 43 -17.56 21.32 -6.52
N HIS A 44 -17.59 19.99 -6.56
CA HIS A 44 -18.81 19.19 -6.63
C HIS A 44 -19.08 18.38 -5.36
N ILE A 45 -18.10 18.26 -4.46
CA ILE A 45 -18.21 17.43 -3.27
C ILE A 45 -17.41 18.02 -2.12
N ASN A 46 -18.04 18.08 -0.96
CA ASN A 46 -17.36 18.42 0.28
C ASN A 46 -16.76 17.15 0.90
N THR A 47 -15.48 17.16 1.24
CA THR A 47 -14.80 16.01 1.84
C THR A 47 -13.60 16.46 2.66
N GLN A 48 -13.24 15.64 3.63
CA GLN A 48 -12.03 15.80 4.45
C GLN A 48 -10.94 14.79 4.06
N LEU A 49 -11.12 14.05 2.95
CA LEU A 49 -10.11 13.13 2.48
C LEU A 49 -8.88 13.88 1.97
N ASP A 50 -7.71 13.34 2.29
CA ASP A 50 -6.44 13.85 1.82
C ASP A 50 -6.40 13.96 0.28
N HIS A 51 -5.77 15.03 -0.22
CA HIS A 51 -5.70 15.32 -1.66
C HIS A 51 -5.05 14.19 -2.46
N MET A 52 -4.09 13.47 -1.88
CA MET A 52 -3.45 12.33 -2.54
C MET A 52 -4.39 11.13 -2.64
N ILE A 53 -5.25 10.91 -1.63
CA ILE A 53 -6.29 9.88 -1.69
C ILE A 53 -7.31 10.24 -2.77
N ILE A 54 -7.76 11.50 -2.82
CA ILE A 54 -8.67 11.99 -3.88
C ILE A 54 -8.05 11.79 -5.26
N ALA A 55 -6.79 12.18 -5.44
CA ALA A 55 -6.06 11.97 -6.69
C ALA A 55 -6.00 10.48 -7.07
N ALA A 56 -5.68 9.59 -6.13
CA ALA A 56 -5.65 8.15 -6.37
C ALA A 56 -7.02 7.58 -6.78
N LEU A 57 -8.12 8.09 -6.21
CA LEU A 57 -9.49 7.70 -6.59
C LEU A 57 -9.87 8.22 -7.98
N ILE A 58 -9.47 9.45 -8.34
CA ILE A 58 -9.59 9.96 -9.72
C ILE A 58 -8.86 9.04 -10.69
N GLU A 59 -7.60 8.71 -10.40
CA GLU A 59 -6.81 7.84 -11.26
C GLU A 59 -7.46 6.47 -11.43
N ALA A 60 -8.01 5.90 -10.36
CA ALA A 60 -8.72 4.64 -10.44
C ALA A 60 -9.98 4.73 -11.32
N ALA A 61 -10.70 5.85 -11.29
CA ALA A 61 -11.84 6.08 -12.18
C ALA A 61 -11.41 6.26 -13.65
N LEU A 62 -10.28 6.92 -13.89
CA LEU A 62 -9.71 7.08 -15.25
C LEU A 62 -9.26 5.75 -15.86
N ARG A 63 -8.82 4.78 -15.05
CA ARG A 63 -8.48 3.41 -15.51
C ARG A 63 -9.70 2.64 -16.05
N LEU A 64 -10.92 3.11 -15.82
CA LEU A 64 -12.13 2.52 -16.40
C LEU A 64 -12.34 2.94 -17.88
N LEU A 65 -11.55 3.89 -18.38
CA LEU A 65 -11.54 4.28 -19.79
C LEU A 65 -10.62 3.37 -20.59
N PRO A 66 -10.80 3.26 -21.93
CA PRO A 66 -9.83 2.62 -22.80
C PRO A 66 -8.42 3.22 -22.61
N PRO A 67 -7.35 2.43 -22.76
CA PRO A 67 -5.99 2.93 -22.66
C PRO A 67 -5.76 4.13 -23.59
N ASP A 68 -5.18 5.20 -23.03
CA ASP A 68 -4.80 6.39 -23.78
C ASP A 68 -3.50 6.10 -24.55
N ASN A 69 -3.63 5.62 -25.78
CA ASN A 69 -2.50 5.23 -26.62
C ASN A 69 -1.82 6.41 -27.34
N THR A 70 -2.26 7.64 -27.08
CA THR A 70 -1.58 8.86 -27.55
C THR A 70 -0.16 8.94 -26.98
N PRO A 71 0.78 9.67 -27.62
CA PRO A 71 2.10 9.91 -27.06
C PRO A 71 2.06 10.45 -25.63
N GLU A 72 1.17 11.41 -25.36
CA GLU A 72 0.99 12.01 -24.03
C GLU A 72 0.40 11.00 -23.04
N GLY A 73 -0.52 10.14 -23.48
CA GLY A 73 -1.05 9.04 -22.69
C GLY A 73 0.03 8.03 -22.27
N LYS A 74 0.90 7.65 -23.21
CA LYS A 74 2.03 6.74 -22.96
C LYS A 74 3.08 7.36 -22.04
N GLU A 75 3.42 8.63 -22.23
CA GLU A 75 4.35 9.35 -21.36
C GLU A 75 3.82 9.44 -19.92
N ARG A 76 2.52 9.77 -19.76
CA ARG A 76 1.86 9.75 -18.45
C ARG A 76 1.92 8.38 -17.80
N LEU A 77 1.68 7.30 -18.54
CA LEU A 77 1.77 5.94 -18.03
C LEU A 77 3.21 5.61 -17.58
N GLN A 78 4.21 5.94 -18.41
CA GLN A 78 5.63 5.70 -18.10
C GLN A 78 6.07 6.47 -16.85
N LYS A 79 5.68 7.74 -16.73
CA LYS A 79 5.93 8.55 -15.53
C LYS A 79 5.33 7.89 -14.29
N LYS A 80 4.07 7.44 -14.35
CA LYS A 80 3.41 6.75 -13.24
C LYS A 80 4.12 5.46 -12.83
N MET A 81 4.57 4.66 -13.81
CA MET A 81 5.34 3.45 -13.53
C MET A 81 6.66 3.78 -12.82
N LYS A 82 7.36 4.82 -13.28
CA LYS A 82 8.59 5.31 -12.65
C LYS A 82 8.34 5.81 -11.23
N ASP A 83 7.30 6.60 -11.01
CA ASP A 83 6.95 7.13 -9.69
C ASP A 83 6.57 6.00 -8.72
N ALA A 84 5.87 4.96 -9.19
CA ALA A 84 5.58 3.78 -8.40
C ALA A 84 6.85 3.01 -8.01
N GLN A 85 7.77 2.80 -8.96
CA GLN A 85 9.04 2.13 -8.69
C GLN A 85 9.91 2.92 -7.70
N LEU A 86 9.96 4.25 -7.84
CA LEU A 86 10.70 5.11 -6.92
C LEU A 86 10.15 5.02 -5.50
N ALA A 87 8.83 4.97 -5.35
CA ALA A 87 8.19 4.80 -4.04
C ALA A 87 8.55 3.44 -3.40
N GLU A 88 8.49 2.36 -4.18
CA GLU A 88 8.86 1.02 -3.71
C GLU A 88 10.36 0.93 -3.34
N ASN A 89 11.23 1.50 -4.17
CA ASN A 89 12.67 1.56 -3.90
C ASN A 89 12.97 2.36 -2.62
N SER A 90 12.25 3.47 -2.40
CA SER A 90 12.38 4.25 -1.17
C SER A 90 11.92 3.46 0.06
N PHE A 91 10.80 2.73 -0.06
CA PHE A 91 10.27 1.89 1.01
C PHE A 91 11.23 0.76 1.39
N THR A 92 11.71 0.01 0.40
CA THR A 92 12.69 -1.07 0.60
C THR A 92 14.01 -0.55 1.17
N HIS A 93 14.50 0.59 0.68
CA HIS A 93 15.73 1.22 1.20
C HIS A 93 15.61 1.57 2.68
N GLN A 94 14.49 2.14 3.11
CA GLN A 94 14.25 2.45 4.52
C GLN A 94 14.24 1.19 5.40
N ILE A 95 13.61 0.10 4.95
CA ILE A 95 13.61 -1.16 5.68
C ILE A 95 15.02 -1.76 5.78
N ARG A 96 15.82 -1.68 4.70
CA ARG A 96 17.25 -2.09 4.74
C ARG A 96 18.07 -1.23 5.71
N ALA A 97 17.85 0.08 5.71
CA ALA A 97 18.52 1.01 6.62
C ALA A 97 18.22 0.72 8.11
N MET A 98 17.06 0.10 8.41
CA MET A 98 16.71 -0.40 9.74
C MET A 98 17.37 -1.75 10.08
N GLY A 99 18.19 -2.32 9.20
CA GLY A 99 18.96 -3.54 9.44
C GLY A 99 18.22 -4.85 9.12
N TYR A 100 17.06 -4.79 8.48
CA TYR A 100 16.34 -5.99 8.07
C TYR A 100 16.95 -6.61 6.81
N ARG A 101 17.04 -7.94 6.80
CA ARG A 101 17.51 -8.73 5.65
C ARG A 101 16.32 -9.34 4.92
N PHE A 102 16.23 -9.07 3.62
CA PHE A 102 15.16 -9.57 2.76
C PHE A 102 15.61 -9.60 1.31
N PHE A 103 14.93 -10.40 0.50
CA PHE A 103 15.01 -10.34 -0.95
C PHE A 103 13.92 -9.43 -1.51
N THR A 104 14.30 -8.60 -2.47
CA THR A 104 13.41 -7.84 -3.37
C THR A 104 12.84 -8.76 -4.46
N GLU A 105 11.85 -8.30 -5.23
CA GLU A 105 11.34 -9.06 -6.38
C GLU A 105 12.46 -9.44 -7.37
N SER A 106 13.35 -8.49 -7.71
CA SER A 106 14.48 -8.73 -8.62
C SER A 106 15.42 -9.83 -8.11
N GLU A 107 15.82 -9.75 -6.84
CA GLU A 107 16.73 -10.73 -6.23
C GLU A 107 16.09 -12.12 -6.13
N GLN A 108 14.76 -12.20 -5.93
CA GLN A 108 14.04 -13.46 -5.96
C GLN A 108 14.00 -14.06 -7.37
N ASN A 109 13.79 -13.24 -8.39
CA ASN A 109 13.81 -13.66 -9.79
C ASN A 109 15.20 -14.18 -10.20
N GLU A 110 16.27 -13.50 -9.81
CA GLU A 110 17.66 -13.94 -10.05
C GLU A 110 17.94 -15.31 -9.42
N GLN A 111 17.30 -15.63 -8.29
CA GLN A 111 17.41 -16.91 -7.60
C GLN A 111 16.35 -17.94 -8.03
N ASN A 112 15.52 -17.64 -9.03
CA ASN A 112 14.40 -18.48 -9.47
C ASN A 112 13.42 -18.85 -8.33
N LEU A 113 13.29 -17.99 -7.32
CA LEU A 113 12.35 -18.17 -6.23
C LEU A 113 10.94 -17.80 -6.70
N GLN A 114 9.95 -18.60 -6.30
CA GLN A 114 8.54 -18.31 -6.56
C GLN A 114 7.72 -18.70 -5.32
N PRO A 115 6.66 -17.94 -4.98
CA PRO A 115 6.28 -16.65 -5.57
C PRO A 115 7.21 -15.49 -5.14
N THR A 116 7.11 -14.35 -5.83
CA THR A 116 7.95 -13.15 -5.67
C THR A 116 7.17 -11.94 -5.13
N PRO A 117 6.81 -11.88 -3.83
CA PRO A 117 6.33 -10.64 -3.23
C PRO A 117 7.42 -9.55 -3.30
N ASP A 118 7.05 -8.27 -3.24
CA ASP A 118 8.00 -7.14 -3.33
C ASP A 118 9.12 -7.22 -2.27
N ILE A 119 8.80 -7.73 -1.08
CA ILE A 119 9.75 -8.03 0.01
C ILE A 119 9.49 -9.44 0.54
N ARG A 120 10.54 -10.26 0.57
CA ARG A 120 10.56 -11.56 1.25
C ARG A 120 11.65 -11.58 2.33
N PHE A 121 11.26 -11.56 3.59
CA PHE A 121 12.22 -11.52 4.69
C PHE A 121 12.98 -12.84 4.84
N LEU A 122 14.28 -12.74 5.16
CA LEU A 122 15.09 -13.90 5.54
C LEU A 122 14.73 -14.39 6.94
N GLU A 123 14.34 -13.46 7.82
CA GLU A 123 13.82 -13.71 9.16
C GLU A 123 12.48 -12.98 9.31
N PRO A 124 11.41 -13.65 9.77
CA PRO A 124 10.11 -13.01 9.91
C PRO A 124 10.15 -11.77 10.82
N VAL A 125 9.33 -10.79 10.48
CA VAL A 125 9.21 -9.53 11.24
C VAL A 125 7.93 -9.50 12.05
N SER A 126 7.88 -8.66 13.09
CA SER A 126 6.67 -8.47 13.88
C SER A 126 6.08 -7.08 13.65
N ILE A 127 4.82 -7.02 13.21
CA ILE A 127 4.07 -5.78 13.06
C ILE A 127 2.78 -5.96 13.86
N HIS A 128 2.47 -5.03 14.78
CA HIS A 128 1.32 -5.15 15.70
C HIS A 128 1.30 -6.49 16.46
N GLY A 129 2.46 -7.02 16.84
CA GLY A 129 2.56 -8.29 17.58
C GLY A 129 2.27 -9.56 16.75
N LYS A 130 2.03 -9.43 15.44
CA LYS A 130 1.87 -10.56 14.53
C LYS A 130 3.10 -10.74 13.66
N THR A 131 3.40 -12.00 13.32
CA THR A 131 4.56 -12.37 12.53
C THR A 131 4.24 -12.35 11.03
N TYR A 132 5.14 -11.78 10.23
CA TYR A 132 5.01 -11.68 8.77
C TYR A 132 6.30 -12.08 8.06
N HIS A 133 6.18 -12.86 7.00
CA HIS A 133 7.29 -13.39 6.20
C HIS A 133 7.56 -12.57 4.93
N TRP A 134 6.56 -11.84 4.45
CA TRP A 134 6.64 -11.06 3.22
C TRP A 134 5.76 -9.82 3.28
N LEU A 135 6.11 -8.81 2.49
CA LEU A 135 5.31 -7.61 2.24
C LEU A 135 5.10 -7.44 0.73
N GLU A 136 3.88 -7.07 0.34
CA GLU A 136 3.53 -6.62 -1.00
C GLU A 136 3.19 -5.12 -0.93
N TYR A 137 3.90 -4.29 -1.68
CA TYR A 137 3.81 -2.85 -1.63
C TYR A 137 2.90 -2.29 -2.75
N LYS A 138 2.16 -1.23 -2.42
CA LYS A 138 1.27 -0.51 -3.33
C LYS A 138 1.43 0.99 -3.10
N SER A 139 1.91 1.70 -4.11
CA SER A 139 2.13 3.16 -4.06
C SER A 139 0.84 4.00 -4.07
N TYR A 140 -0.32 3.36 -4.24
CA TYR A 140 -1.64 4.00 -4.37
C TYR A 140 -2.55 3.67 -3.17
N PHE A 141 -3.74 4.29 -3.13
CA PHE A 141 -4.76 4.02 -2.10
C PHE A 141 -5.57 2.74 -2.40
N GLY A 142 -5.62 1.79 -1.48
CA GLY A 142 -6.36 0.53 -1.65
C GLY A 142 -7.86 0.68 -1.36
N PHE A 143 -8.76 0.27 -2.26
CA PHE A 143 -10.21 0.36 -1.99
C PHE A 143 -11.01 -0.70 -2.75
N LYS A 144 -12.17 -1.07 -2.21
CA LYS A 144 -12.94 -2.25 -2.67
C LYS A 144 -13.58 -2.06 -4.03
N ALA A 145 -13.95 -0.82 -4.37
CA ALA A 145 -14.67 -0.51 -5.61
C ALA A 145 -13.77 -0.47 -6.86
N ASN A 146 -12.52 -0.94 -6.77
CA ASN A 146 -11.63 -1.07 -7.92
C ASN A 146 -11.87 -2.43 -8.64
N PRO A 147 -12.65 -2.46 -9.75
CA PRO A 147 -13.21 -3.70 -10.29
C PRO A 147 -12.16 -4.63 -10.92
N PHE A 148 -10.98 -4.11 -11.27
CA PHE A 148 -9.93 -4.88 -11.95
C PHE A 148 -8.95 -5.57 -11.00
N ILE A 149 -8.84 -5.09 -9.76
CA ILE A 149 -7.74 -5.47 -8.85
C ILE A 149 -8.16 -6.61 -7.92
N ALA A 150 -9.40 -6.65 -7.44
CA ALA A 150 -9.79 -7.51 -6.32
C ALA A 150 -9.56 -9.02 -6.56
N LYS A 151 -9.91 -9.57 -7.74
CA LYS A 151 -9.80 -11.02 -7.99
C LYS A 151 -8.36 -11.46 -8.26
N LYS A 152 -7.62 -10.72 -9.10
CA LYS A 152 -6.22 -11.03 -9.43
C LYS A 152 -5.34 -10.89 -8.20
N THR A 153 -5.49 -9.79 -7.46
CA THR A 153 -4.75 -9.55 -6.21
C THR A 153 -5.09 -10.61 -5.17
N ARG A 154 -6.37 -10.96 -4.95
CA ARG A 154 -6.71 -12.03 -4.01
C ARG A 154 -6.04 -13.36 -4.35
N LYS A 155 -6.04 -13.77 -5.63
CA LYS A 155 -5.37 -15.02 -6.06
C LYS A 155 -3.86 -14.97 -5.85
N GLN A 156 -3.24 -13.83 -6.14
CA GLN A 156 -1.81 -13.60 -5.90
C GLN A 156 -1.47 -13.72 -4.41
N LEU A 157 -2.20 -13.00 -3.55
CA LEU A 157 -1.99 -13.00 -2.10
C LEU A 157 -2.23 -14.38 -1.47
N GLN A 158 -3.25 -15.12 -1.93
CA GLN A 158 -3.48 -16.49 -1.50
C GLN A 158 -2.30 -17.41 -1.85
N ARG A 159 -1.72 -17.28 -3.05
CA ARG A 159 -0.53 -18.04 -3.45
C ARG A 159 0.66 -17.71 -2.55
N TYR A 160 0.84 -16.45 -2.17
CA TYR A 160 1.91 -16.05 -1.25
C TYR A 160 1.69 -16.66 0.13
N MET A 161 0.46 -16.57 0.66
CA MET A 161 0.10 -17.17 1.95
C MET A 161 0.36 -18.68 1.97
N SER A 162 -0.05 -19.41 0.94
CA SER A 162 0.14 -20.86 0.89
C SER A 162 1.61 -21.28 0.78
N ALA A 163 2.45 -20.48 0.10
CA ALA A 163 3.85 -20.85 -0.15
C ALA A 163 4.83 -20.30 0.90
N LEU A 164 4.54 -19.13 1.47
CA LEU A 164 5.47 -18.36 2.30
C LEU A 164 4.97 -18.15 3.74
N GLY A 165 3.72 -18.52 4.03
CA GLY A 165 3.06 -18.23 5.30
C GLY A 165 2.52 -16.80 5.39
N PRO A 166 2.19 -16.34 6.61
CA PRO A 166 1.60 -15.03 6.86
C PRO A 166 2.38 -13.87 6.22
N GLY A 167 1.66 -12.87 5.71
CA GLY A 167 2.27 -11.68 5.12
C GLY A 167 1.35 -10.47 5.15
N ALA A 168 1.78 -9.39 4.53
CA ALA A 168 1.00 -8.17 4.55
C ALA A 168 1.05 -7.39 3.24
N VAL A 169 0.02 -6.58 3.01
CA VAL A 169 -0.03 -5.61 1.92
C VAL A 169 0.15 -4.21 2.50
N VAL A 170 1.12 -3.47 2.00
CA VAL A 170 1.47 -2.13 2.46
C VAL A 170 1.02 -1.12 1.43
N TYR A 171 0.11 -0.24 1.81
CA TYR A 171 -0.37 0.85 0.96
C TYR A 171 0.25 2.17 1.38
N ARG A 172 0.92 2.85 0.46
CA ARG A 172 1.54 4.17 0.70
C ARG A 172 0.55 5.18 1.27
N LEU A 173 -0.60 5.29 0.60
CA LEU A 173 -1.64 6.27 0.95
C LEU A 173 -2.68 5.72 1.95
N GLY A 174 -2.54 4.47 2.36
CA GLY A 174 -3.54 3.76 3.16
C GLY A 174 -4.61 3.07 2.31
N PHE A 175 -5.72 2.66 2.94
CA PHE A 175 -6.73 1.81 2.34
C PHE A 175 -8.14 2.03 2.92
N GLU A 176 -9.18 1.62 2.20
CA GLU A 176 -10.57 1.56 2.66
C GLU A 176 -10.71 0.52 3.78
N THR A 177 -11.51 0.80 4.81
CA THR A 177 -11.78 -0.18 5.88
C THR A 177 -12.24 -1.53 5.32
N ASP A 178 -11.66 -2.60 5.86
CA ASP A 178 -11.79 -3.99 5.41
C ASP A 178 -11.48 -4.22 3.92
N HIS A 179 -10.57 -3.44 3.31
CA HIS A 179 -10.23 -3.59 1.89
C HIS A 179 -9.81 -5.02 1.52
N ILE A 180 -8.88 -5.60 2.30
CA ILE A 180 -8.43 -6.98 2.15
C ILE A 180 -8.78 -7.74 3.44
N THR A 181 -9.60 -8.76 3.28
CA THR A 181 -9.95 -9.71 4.35
C THR A 181 -9.55 -11.11 3.86
N ILE A 182 -8.34 -11.53 4.23
CA ILE A 182 -7.80 -12.88 3.98
C ILE A 182 -7.09 -13.30 5.26
N GLU A 183 -7.40 -14.48 5.78
CA GLU A 183 -6.74 -14.99 6.99
C GLU A 183 -5.22 -15.09 6.78
N GLY A 184 -4.45 -14.65 7.77
CA GLY A 184 -2.99 -14.59 7.70
C GLY A 184 -2.43 -13.44 6.85
N ILE A 185 -3.29 -12.61 6.23
CA ILE A 185 -2.87 -11.45 5.43
C ILE A 185 -3.54 -10.17 5.95
N GLN A 186 -2.73 -9.19 6.30
CA GLN A 186 -3.23 -7.90 6.80
C GLN A 186 -2.81 -6.74 5.90
N SER A 187 -3.58 -5.65 5.90
CA SER A 187 -3.21 -4.40 5.24
C SER A 187 -2.66 -3.40 6.24
N PHE A 188 -1.63 -2.65 5.85
CA PHE A 188 -1.03 -1.57 6.64
C PHE A 188 -0.82 -0.33 5.80
N ARG A 189 -0.82 0.85 6.44
CA ARG A 189 -0.30 2.05 5.81
C ARG A 189 1.22 2.05 5.92
N GLU A 190 1.92 2.48 4.87
CA GLU A 190 3.39 2.55 4.85
C GLU A 190 3.99 3.19 6.10
N ALA A 191 3.44 4.34 6.51
CA ALA A 191 3.93 5.07 7.68
C ALA A 191 3.88 4.23 8.98
N GLU A 192 2.85 3.39 9.15
CA GLU A 192 2.76 2.50 10.32
C GLU A 192 3.78 1.37 10.20
N THR A 193 3.86 0.72 9.04
CA THR A 193 4.82 -0.36 8.82
C THR A 193 6.24 0.10 9.14
N LEU A 194 6.64 1.27 8.63
CA LEU A 194 7.95 1.85 8.92
C LEU A 194 8.12 2.20 10.40
N TYR A 195 7.09 2.74 11.05
CA TYR A 195 7.12 3.01 12.49
C TYR A 195 7.40 1.72 13.29
N PHE A 196 6.62 0.65 13.10
CA PHE A 196 6.79 -0.58 13.85
C PHE A 196 8.13 -1.27 13.60
N LEU A 197 8.57 -1.32 12.35
CA LEU A 197 9.88 -1.89 12.01
C LEU A 197 11.02 -1.06 12.63
N SER A 198 10.90 0.26 12.66
CA SER A 198 11.91 1.12 13.30
C SER A 198 11.99 0.89 14.82
N GLN A 199 10.84 0.74 15.48
CA GLN A 199 10.79 0.48 16.92
C GLN A 199 11.32 -0.90 17.27
N GLN A 200 10.97 -1.92 16.47
CA GLN A 200 11.50 -3.28 16.65
C GLN A 200 13.03 -3.31 16.43
N SER A 201 13.55 -2.59 15.43
CA SER A 201 14.99 -2.49 15.20
C SER A 201 15.73 -1.83 16.38
N ARG A 202 15.21 -0.71 16.89
CA ARG A 202 15.74 -0.02 18.08
C ARG A 202 15.75 -0.92 19.31
N ALA A 203 14.68 -1.68 19.55
CA ALA A 203 14.60 -2.62 20.67
C ALA A 203 15.66 -3.72 20.57
N LYS A 204 15.94 -4.25 19.36
CA LYS A 204 17.00 -5.25 19.13
C LYS A 204 18.40 -4.69 19.42
N LEU A 205 18.63 -3.40 19.16
CA LEU A 205 19.91 -2.73 19.44
C LEU A 205 20.12 -2.45 20.93
N SER A 206 19.06 -2.17 21.69
CA SER A 206 19.15 -1.87 23.13
C SER A 206 19.41 -3.08 24.03
N ILE A 207 19.33 -4.30 23.48
CA ILE A 207 19.54 -5.56 24.21
C ILE A 207 20.96 -6.12 23.99
N LYS A 208 21.75 -5.52 23.09
CA LYS A 208 23.17 -5.82 22.87
C LYS A 208 24.04 -4.86 23.65
#